data_AF-A0A842IH79-F1
#
_entry.id   AF-A0A842IH79-F1
#
_cell.length_a   1.000
_cell.length_b   1.000
_cell.length_c   1.000
_cell.angle_alpha   90.00
_cell.angle_beta   90.00
_cell.angle_gamma   90.00
#
_symmetry.space_group_name_H-M   'P 1'
#
loop_
_entity.id
_entity.type
_entity.pdbx_description
1 polymer ?
#
loop_
_entity_poly.entity_id
_entity_poly.type
_entity_poly.pdbx_seq_one_letter_code
_entity_poly.pdbx_strand_id
1 'polypeptide(L)'
;MGSGAAGYRLTPDWKVYAVLQVWEDLSSAQGYFDSHPLAKSYAERSVYDWHLYMHALRAKGTWGGENPFEGDNPDIAATGYLGVLTRATIRRRYLRRFWNYVPQSQRPLNRAQGLLFHKGIGEVPLLQMATFSLWDGEAAMKAFAYGSAAHQTAIAKTRQLDWYQEELFARFSPFKSEGSWPGVPPLDGLSHQDLP
;
A
#
# COMPACT_ATOMS: atom_id res chain seq x y z
N MET A 1 2.66 -12.15 -0.10
CA MET A 1 3.79 -11.41 0.52
C MET A 1 3.68 -11.49 2.04
N GLY A 2 4.81 -11.50 2.74
CA GLY A 2 4.81 -11.37 4.21
C GLY A 2 4.57 -9.91 4.63
N SER A 3 4.33 -9.68 5.91
CA SER A 3 4.18 -8.32 6.44
C SER A 3 5.14 -8.03 7.60
N GLY A 4 5.41 -6.74 7.83
CA GLY A 4 6.18 -6.27 8.97
C GLY A 4 5.29 -6.08 10.20
N ALA A 5 5.88 -6.21 11.38
CA ALA A 5 5.21 -5.84 12.63
C ALA A 5 4.79 -4.36 12.62
N ALA A 6 3.81 -4.02 13.47
CA ALA A 6 3.23 -2.68 13.54
C ALA A 6 4.31 -1.57 13.59
N GLY A 7 4.06 -0.48 12.86
CA GLY A 7 5.00 0.64 12.76
C GLY A 7 6.22 0.36 11.86
N TYR A 8 6.08 -0.46 10.81
CA TYR A 8 7.14 -0.76 9.82
C TYR A 8 8.44 -1.31 10.42
N ARG A 9 8.32 -2.06 11.52
CA ARG A 9 9.44 -2.78 12.12
C ARG A 9 9.95 -3.84 11.14
N LEU A 10 11.26 -3.99 11.07
CA LEU A 10 11.96 -5.03 10.30
C LEU A 10 11.65 -6.45 10.76
N THR A 11 11.08 -6.61 11.95
CA THR A 11 10.66 -7.91 12.48
C THR A 11 9.42 -8.38 11.72
N PRO A 12 9.43 -9.59 11.15
CA PRO A 12 8.27 -10.15 10.47
C PRO A 12 7.06 -10.27 11.39
N ASP A 13 5.88 -10.00 10.86
CA ASP A 13 4.61 -10.37 11.44
C ASP A 13 4.12 -11.66 10.78
N TRP A 14 4.33 -12.78 11.48
CA TRP A 14 3.99 -14.12 10.99
C TRP A 14 2.47 -14.39 10.94
N LYS A 15 1.65 -13.48 11.47
CA LYS A 15 0.20 -13.61 11.55
C LYS A 15 -0.52 -12.88 10.43
N VAL A 16 0.17 -12.00 9.70
CA VAL A 16 -0.45 -11.13 8.70
C VAL A 16 0.25 -11.29 7.36
N TYR A 17 -0.53 -11.62 6.35
CA TYR A 17 -0.09 -11.76 4.98
C TYR A 17 -0.86 -10.77 4.11
N ALA A 18 -0.23 -10.32 3.03
CA ALA A 18 -0.86 -9.46 2.05
C ALA A 18 -0.67 -10.04 0.66
N VAL A 19 -1.71 -9.94 -0.17
CA VAL A 19 -1.68 -10.33 -1.57
C VAL A 19 -2.13 -9.13 -2.39
N LEU A 20 -1.31 -8.72 -3.36
CA LEU A 20 -1.65 -7.72 -4.35
C LEU A 20 -1.96 -8.47 -5.64
N GLN A 21 -3.14 -8.24 -6.20
CA GLN A 21 -3.60 -8.87 -7.42
C GLN A 21 -4.08 -7.77 -8.37
N VAL A 22 -3.73 -7.90 -9.65
CA VAL A 22 -4.20 -7.02 -10.73
C VAL A 22 -5.13 -7.86 -11.59
N TRP A 23 -6.28 -7.32 -11.91
CA TRP A 23 -7.35 -8.01 -12.63
C TRP A 23 -7.76 -7.18 -13.85
N GLU A 24 -8.18 -7.87 -14.91
CA GLU A 24 -8.72 -7.22 -16.11
C GLU A 24 -10.04 -6.51 -15.80
N ASP A 25 -10.88 -7.12 -14.96
CA ASP A 25 -12.19 -6.58 -14.60
C ASP A 25 -12.66 -7.07 -13.21
N LEU A 26 -13.73 -6.45 -12.70
CA LEU A 26 -14.28 -6.77 -11.38
C LEU A 26 -14.88 -8.19 -11.32
N SER A 27 -15.52 -8.66 -12.39
CA SER A 27 -16.16 -9.97 -12.44
C SER A 27 -15.13 -11.11 -12.33
N SER A 28 -13.95 -10.95 -12.93
CA SER A 28 -12.82 -11.86 -12.81
C SER A 28 -12.32 -11.93 -11.37
N ALA A 29 -12.18 -10.78 -10.70
CA ALA A 29 -11.80 -10.73 -9.29
C ALA A 29 -12.85 -11.39 -8.38
N GLN A 30 -14.13 -11.09 -8.60
CA GLN A 30 -15.24 -11.67 -7.82
C GLN A 30 -15.31 -13.18 -8.01
N GLY A 31 -15.23 -13.67 -9.25
CA GLY A 31 -15.21 -15.10 -9.56
C GLY A 31 -14.09 -15.84 -8.82
N TYR A 32 -12.90 -15.23 -8.69
CA TYR A 32 -11.80 -15.77 -7.91
C TYR A 32 -12.15 -15.89 -6.42
N PHE A 33 -12.61 -14.82 -5.78
CA PHE A 33 -12.94 -14.84 -4.35
C PHE A 33 -14.17 -15.70 -4.01
N ASP A 34 -15.11 -15.81 -4.96
CA ASP A 34 -16.34 -16.58 -4.79
C ASP A 34 -16.13 -18.09 -4.93
N SER A 35 -15.19 -18.54 -5.76
CA SER A 35 -15.10 -19.95 -6.13
C SER A 35 -13.71 -20.57 -6.06
N HIS A 36 -12.63 -19.78 -6.13
CA HIS A 36 -11.29 -20.36 -6.28
C HIS A 36 -10.85 -21.03 -4.97
N PRO A 37 -10.37 -22.30 -5.01
CA PRO A 37 -10.01 -23.03 -3.80
C PRO A 37 -8.98 -22.30 -2.94
N LEU A 38 -7.99 -21.64 -3.56
CA LEU A 38 -6.97 -20.87 -2.82
C LEU A 38 -7.57 -19.70 -2.04
N ALA A 39 -8.52 -18.97 -2.63
CA ALA A 39 -9.18 -17.85 -1.98
C ALA A 39 -9.98 -18.32 -0.76
N LYS A 40 -10.80 -19.38 -0.93
CA LYS A 40 -11.54 -20.00 0.17
C LYS A 40 -10.62 -20.48 1.29
N SER A 41 -9.51 -21.09 0.90
CA SER A 41 -8.53 -21.61 1.84
C SER A 41 -7.84 -20.52 2.68
N TYR A 42 -7.65 -19.31 2.14
CA TYR A 42 -7.18 -18.17 2.92
C TYR A 42 -8.26 -17.67 3.89
N ALA A 43 -9.50 -17.50 3.42
CA ALA A 43 -10.60 -17.05 4.26
C ALA A 43 -10.87 -18.02 5.43
N GLU A 44 -10.92 -19.33 5.18
CA GLU A 44 -11.16 -20.37 6.19
C GLU A 44 -10.09 -20.45 7.28
N ARG A 45 -8.86 -20.06 6.96
CA ARG A 45 -7.72 -20.10 7.89
C ARG A 45 -7.43 -18.76 8.56
N SER A 46 -8.25 -17.75 8.31
CA SER A 46 -8.03 -16.39 8.81
C SER A 46 -9.10 -16.00 9.82
N VAL A 47 -8.68 -15.35 10.90
CA VAL A 47 -9.63 -14.73 11.86
C VAL A 47 -10.21 -13.45 11.28
N TYR A 48 -9.42 -12.75 10.47
CA TYR A 48 -9.81 -11.55 9.75
C TYR A 48 -9.37 -11.72 8.29
N ASP A 49 -10.31 -11.50 7.38
CA ASP A 49 -10.10 -11.47 5.95
C ASP A 49 -10.67 -10.15 5.44
N TRP A 50 -9.87 -9.39 4.69
CA TRP A 50 -10.24 -8.06 4.23
C TRP A 50 -9.77 -7.86 2.80
N HIS A 51 -10.72 -7.62 1.90
CA HIS A 51 -10.48 -7.34 0.50
C HIS A 51 -10.84 -5.90 0.20
N LEU A 52 -9.88 -5.17 -0.36
CA LEU A 52 -10.07 -3.78 -0.81
C LEU A 52 -9.86 -3.73 -2.32
N TYR A 53 -10.93 -3.45 -3.05
CA TYR A 53 -10.92 -3.32 -4.50
C TYR A 53 -10.71 -1.85 -4.84
N MET A 54 -9.79 -1.59 -5.76
CA MET A 54 -9.36 -0.23 -6.04
C MET A 54 -8.98 -0.10 -7.51
N HIS A 55 -9.24 1.06 -8.08
CA HIS A 55 -8.69 1.43 -9.38
C HIS A 55 -7.37 2.18 -9.22
N ALA A 56 -6.41 1.89 -10.09
CA ALA A 56 -5.17 2.66 -10.17
C ALA A 56 -5.47 4.05 -10.74
N LEU A 57 -5.21 5.09 -9.95
CA LEU A 57 -5.30 6.49 -10.39
C LEU A 57 -4.02 6.93 -11.08
N ARG A 58 -2.89 6.51 -10.51
CA ARG A 58 -1.56 6.92 -10.93
C ARG A 58 -0.54 5.93 -10.45
N ALA A 59 0.37 5.53 -11.32
CA ALA A 59 1.49 4.66 -10.97
C ALA A 59 2.77 5.15 -11.66
N LYS A 60 3.79 5.45 -10.86
CA LYS A 60 5.09 5.89 -11.36
C LYS A 60 6.18 4.95 -10.88
N GLY A 61 6.97 4.45 -11.83
CA GLY A 61 8.11 3.58 -11.58
C GLY A 61 7.81 2.14 -11.96
N THR A 62 8.55 1.19 -11.39
CA THR A 62 8.48 -0.22 -11.77
C THR A 62 8.56 -1.16 -10.56
N TRP A 63 7.96 -2.34 -10.74
CA TRP A 63 8.10 -3.49 -9.86
C TRP A 63 8.55 -4.66 -10.72
N GLY A 64 9.79 -5.12 -10.52
CA GLY A 64 10.30 -6.26 -11.28
C GLY A 64 10.66 -5.92 -12.73
N GLY A 65 10.88 -4.63 -13.03
CA GLY A 65 11.25 -4.13 -14.35
C GLY A 65 10.11 -3.52 -15.16
N GLU A 66 8.85 -3.70 -14.73
CA GLU A 66 7.66 -3.19 -15.41
C GLU A 66 6.73 -2.44 -14.46
N ASN A 67 5.79 -1.64 -15.01
CA ASN A 67 4.74 -1.02 -14.20
C ASN A 67 3.51 -1.94 -14.22
N PRO A 68 3.12 -2.56 -13.09
CA PRO A 68 2.02 -3.53 -13.06
C PRO A 68 0.64 -2.89 -13.11
N PHE A 69 0.55 -1.55 -13.05
CA PHE A 69 -0.71 -0.84 -13.09
C PHE A 69 -0.84 -0.11 -14.43
N GLU A 70 -1.97 -0.32 -15.09
CA GLU A 70 -2.34 0.47 -16.26
C GLU A 70 -2.38 1.95 -15.89
N GLY A 71 -2.04 2.81 -16.85
CA GLY A 71 -1.50 4.16 -16.66
C GLY A 71 -2.35 5.16 -15.86
N ASP A 72 -1.93 6.43 -15.88
CA ASP A 72 -2.63 7.49 -15.15
C ASP A 72 -4.08 7.59 -15.66
N ASN A 73 -5.04 7.25 -14.81
CA ASN A 73 -6.49 7.33 -15.08
C ASN A 73 -7.09 8.50 -14.29
N PRO A 74 -6.91 9.76 -14.76
CA PRO A 74 -7.34 10.94 -14.03
C PRO A 74 -8.88 11.07 -13.94
N ASP A 75 -9.61 10.40 -14.83
CA ASP A 75 -11.06 10.51 -14.94
C ASP A 75 -11.82 9.65 -13.91
N ILE A 76 -11.10 8.82 -13.17
CA ILE A 76 -11.69 8.01 -12.10
C ILE A 76 -12.12 8.92 -10.96
N ALA A 77 -13.42 8.88 -10.65
CA ALA A 77 -13.99 9.65 -9.57
C ALA A 77 -13.35 9.28 -8.22
N ALA A 78 -12.97 10.30 -7.46
CA ALA A 78 -12.52 10.11 -6.09
C ALA A 78 -13.69 9.63 -5.22
N THR A 79 -13.49 8.54 -4.48
CA THR A 79 -14.50 7.96 -3.59
C THR A 79 -14.44 8.49 -2.16
N GLY A 80 -13.67 9.55 -1.92
CA GLY A 80 -13.38 10.08 -0.59
C GLY A 80 -12.21 9.36 0.11
N TYR A 81 -11.81 8.18 -0.35
CA TYR A 81 -10.66 7.45 0.19
C TYR A 81 -9.48 7.41 -0.78
N LEU A 82 -8.27 7.23 -0.25
CA LEU A 82 -7.07 7.10 -1.07
C LEU A 82 -6.20 5.94 -0.58
N GLY A 83 -5.98 4.96 -1.46
CA GLY A 83 -4.96 3.93 -1.28
C GLY A 83 -3.60 4.42 -1.79
N VAL A 84 -2.52 4.15 -1.05
CA VAL A 84 -1.15 4.46 -1.48
C VAL A 84 -0.26 3.25 -1.27
N LEU A 85 0.36 2.81 -2.36
CA LEU A 85 1.42 1.80 -2.38
C LEU A 85 2.75 2.47 -2.67
N THR A 86 3.73 2.23 -1.81
CA THR A 86 5.13 2.59 -2.06
C THR A 86 5.96 1.33 -2.00
N ARG A 87 6.74 1.08 -3.04
CA ARG A 87 7.66 -0.04 -3.11
C ARG A 87 9.03 0.44 -3.58
N ALA A 88 10.10 -0.08 -2.97
CA ALA A 88 11.46 0.24 -3.35
C ALA A 88 12.39 -0.97 -3.18
N THR A 89 13.30 -1.15 -4.13
CA THR A 89 14.46 -2.03 -4.00
C THR A 89 15.68 -1.18 -3.67
N ILE A 90 16.31 -1.44 -2.54
CA ILE A 90 17.46 -0.66 -2.07
C ILE A 90 18.73 -1.21 -2.70
N ARG A 91 19.59 -0.34 -3.25
CA ARG A 91 20.91 -0.76 -3.72
C ARG A 91 21.71 -1.31 -2.54
N ARG A 92 22.28 -2.52 -2.70
CA ARG A 92 22.99 -3.26 -1.63
C ARG A 92 24.00 -2.40 -0.85
N ARG A 93 24.77 -1.55 -1.55
CA ARG A 93 25.78 -0.66 -0.97
C ARG A 93 25.23 0.37 0.03
N TYR A 94 23.94 0.67 0.00
CA TYR A 94 23.30 1.66 0.86
C TYR A 94 22.42 1.07 1.96
N LEU A 95 22.26 -0.26 2.05
CA LEU A 95 21.37 -0.91 3.02
C LEU A 95 21.59 -0.42 4.45
N ARG A 96 22.84 -0.41 4.93
CA ARG A 96 23.17 0.04 6.30
C ARG A 96 22.76 1.50 6.52
N ARG A 97 23.04 2.39 5.57
CA ARG A 97 22.72 3.82 5.67
C ARG A 97 21.21 4.06 5.64
N PHE A 98 20.51 3.33 4.79
CA PHE A 98 19.06 3.39 4.66
C PHE A 98 18.37 2.98 5.97
N TRP A 99 18.66 1.78 6.48
CA TRP A 99 18.01 1.27 7.70
C TRP A 99 18.35 2.05 8.97
N ASN A 100 19.50 2.71 9.02
CA ASN A 100 19.81 3.66 10.10
C ASN A 100 18.95 4.93 10.06
N TYR A 101 18.46 5.33 8.88
CA TYR A 101 17.68 6.55 8.68
C TYR A 101 16.17 6.34 8.82
N VAL A 102 15.66 5.19 8.37
CA VAL A 102 14.23 4.84 8.35
C VAL A 102 13.49 5.10 9.68
N PRO A 103 14.00 4.72 10.87
CA PRO A 103 13.29 4.91 12.14
C PRO A 103 12.94 6.37 12.46
N GLN A 104 13.70 7.34 11.93
CA GLN A 104 13.46 8.77 12.16
C GLN A 104 12.27 9.28 11.34
N SER A 105 12.05 8.74 10.14
CA SER A 105 10.98 9.16 9.22
C SER A 105 9.60 8.62 9.61
N GLN A 106 9.54 7.56 10.42
CA GLN A 106 8.31 6.81 10.67
C GLN A 106 7.57 7.20 11.97
N ARG A 107 8.24 7.85 12.92
CA ARG A 107 7.63 8.30 14.19
C ARG A 107 6.32 9.11 14.04
N PRO A 108 6.11 9.92 13.00
CA PRO A 108 4.87 10.70 12.85
C PRO A 108 3.64 9.88 12.41
N LEU A 109 3.80 8.68 11.86
CA LEU A 109 2.70 7.93 11.21
C LEU A 109 1.57 7.55 12.16
N ASN A 110 1.90 7.10 13.37
CA ASN A 110 0.90 6.65 14.35
C ASN A 110 -0.02 7.77 14.87
N ARG A 111 0.25 9.03 14.50
CA ARG A 111 -0.52 10.21 14.88
C ARG A 111 -1.05 10.99 13.67
N ALA A 112 -0.91 10.43 12.47
CA ALA A 112 -1.39 11.08 11.26
C ALA A 112 -2.93 11.09 11.27
N GLN A 113 -3.52 12.29 11.29
CA GLN A 113 -4.97 12.44 11.16
C GLN A 113 -5.42 11.95 9.78
N GLY A 114 -6.52 11.20 9.75
CA GLY A 114 -7.06 10.62 8.52
C GLY A 114 -6.30 9.40 7.98
N LEU A 115 -5.32 8.85 8.71
CA LEU A 115 -4.74 7.54 8.38
C LEU A 115 -5.65 6.42 8.92
N LEU A 116 -6.27 5.66 8.02
CA LEU A 116 -7.23 4.60 8.37
C LEU A 116 -6.56 3.23 8.51
N PHE A 117 -5.57 2.95 7.66
CA PHE A 117 -4.81 1.70 7.71
C PHE A 117 -3.39 1.93 7.20
N HIS A 118 -2.42 1.21 7.77
CA HIS A 118 -1.10 1.09 7.16
C HIS A 118 -0.41 -0.21 7.52
N LYS A 119 0.36 -0.77 6.59
CA LYS A 119 1.15 -1.98 6.82
C LYS A 119 2.37 -2.02 5.90
N GLY A 120 3.50 -2.47 6.44
CA GLY A 120 4.65 -2.88 5.64
C GLY A 120 4.38 -4.27 5.07
N ILE A 121 4.54 -4.42 3.76
CA ILE A 121 4.35 -5.67 3.02
C ILE A 121 5.61 -5.93 2.19
N GLY A 122 5.99 -7.17 1.96
CA GLY A 122 7.19 -7.44 1.17
C GLY A 122 7.57 -8.91 1.05
N GLU A 123 8.49 -9.16 0.13
CA GLU A 123 8.94 -10.51 -0.24
C GLU A 123 10.34 -10.79 0.33
N VAL A 124 11.28 -9.85 0.14
CA VAL A 124 12.67 -9.99 0.61
C VAL A 124 12.95 -8.96 1.72
N PRO A 125 12.96 -9.38 2.99
CA PRO A 125 13.28 -8.49 4.12
C PRO A 125 14.59 -7.75 3.88
N LEU A 126 14.67 -6.51 4.35
CA LEU A 126 15.84 -5.60 4.26
C LEU A 126 16.20 -5.10 2.86
N LEU A 127 16.05 -5.90 1.80
CA LEU A 127 16.41 -5.50 0.43
C LEU A 127 15.27 -4.77 -0.28
N GLN A 128 14.05 -5.26 -0.07
CA GLN A 128 12.84 -4.72 -0.65
C GLN A 128 11.94 -4.20 0.47
N MET A 129 11.44 -2.98 0.29
CA MET A 129 10.44 -2.39 1.13
C MET A 129 9.19 -2.22 0.28
N ALA A 130 8.04 -2.70 0.74
CA ALA A 130 6.77 -2.22 0.26
C ALA A 130 5.86 -1.84 1.43
N THR A 131 5.00 -0.86 1.18
CA THR A 131 4.11 -0.29 2.20
C THR A 131 2.79 0.01 1.53
N PHE A 132 1.70 -0.39 2.17
CA PHE A 132 0.37 0.03 1.78
C PHE A 132 -0.23 0.89 2.90
N SER A 133 -0.96 1.94 2.51
CA SER A 133 -1.71 2.79 3.43
C SER A 133 -3.04 3.24 2.83
N LEU A 134 -4.05 3.36 3.68
CA LEU A 134 -5.38 3.84 3.33
C LEU A 134 -5.67 5.12 4.11
N TRP A 135 -6.15 6.13 3.41
CA TRP A 135 -6.38 7.47 3.94
C TRP A 135 -7.81 7.94 3.70
N ASP A 136 -8.29 8.77 4.61
CA ASP A 136 -9.50 9.59 4.48
C ASP A 136 -9.23 10.77 3.54
N GLY A 137 -9.07 10.44 2.26
CA GLY A 137 -8.90 11.39 1.16
C GLY A 137 -7.47 11.84 0.90
N GLU A 138 -7.29 12.47 -0.27
CA GLU A 138 -5.98 12.95 -0.70
C GLU A 138 -5.46 14.09 0.18
N ALA A 139 -6.35 14.91 0.74
CA ALA A 139 -5.99 16.02 1.62
C ALA A 139 -5.28 15.52 2.90
N ALA A 140 -5.81 14.47 3.55
CA ALA A 140 -5.19 13.87 4.74
C ALA A 140 -3.81 13.29 4.42
N MET A 141 -3.70 12.55 3.31
CA MET A 141 -2.43 12.01 2.85
C MET A 141 -1.40 13.11 2.56
N LYS A 142 -1.80 14.17 1.84
CA LYS A 142 -0.93 15.33 1.55
C LYS A 142 -0.50 16.05 2.82
N ALA A 143 -1.40 16.24 3.77
CA ALA A 143 -1.09 16.86 5.06
C ALA A 143 -0.02 16.06 5.82
N PHE A 144 -0.06 14.72 5.76
CA PHE A 144 0.99 13.88 6.32
C PHE A 144 2.31 13.98 5.53
N ALA A 145 2.26 13.78 4.21
CA ALA A 145 3.44 13.72 3.36
C ALA A 145 4.22 15.04 3.32
N TYR A 146 3.51 16.17 3.29
CA TYR A 146 4.10 17.49 3.15
C TYR A 146 4.06 18.34 4.43
N GLY A 147 3.31 17.94 5.46
CA GLY A 147 3.17 18.75 6.67
C GLY A 147 4.31 18.61 7.68
N SER A 148 5.17 17.59 7.59
CA SER A 148 6.31 17.44 8.49
C SER A 148 7.65 17.68 7.78
N ALA A 149 8.46 18.59 8.32
CA ALA A 149 9.83 18.85 7.83
C ALA A 149 10.68 17.55 7.81
N ALA A 150 10.41 16.61 8.72
CA ALA A 150 11.05 15.31 8.77
C ALA A 150 10.74 14.44 7.53
N HIS A 151 9.49 14.43 7.06
CA HIS A 151 9.11 13.65 5.88
C HIS A 151 9.59 14.30 4.58
N GLN A 152 9.52 15.63 4.48
CA GLN A 152 10.12 16.37 3.37
C GLN A 152 11.64 16.13 3.29
N THR A 153 12.33 16.13 4.44
CA THR A 153 13.77 15.81 4.52
C THR A 153 14.05 14.38 4.11
N ALA A 154 13.19 13.43 4.46
CA ALA A 154 13.32 12.04 4.05
C ALA A 154 13.16 11.88 2.54
N ILE A 155 12.15 12.51 1.93
CA ILE A 155 11.94 12.53 0.48
C ILE A 155 13.13 13.18 -0.23
N ALA A 156 13.62 14.32 0.27
CA ALA A 156 14.75 15.02 -0.30
C ALA A 156 16.04 14.19 -0.22
N LYS A 157 16.31 13.55 0.93
CA LYS A 157 17.47 12.66 1.10
C LYS A 157 17.37 11.41 0.25
N THR A 158 16.17 10.85 0.10
CA THR A 158 15.95 9.72 -0.82
C THR A 158 16.38 10.09 -2.24
N ARG A 159 15.97 11.26 -2.73
CA ARG A 159 16.34 11.76 -4.06
C ARG A 159 17.82 12.11 -4.18
N GLN A 160 18.42 12.66 -3.13
CA GLN A 160 19.84 13.04 -3.12
C GLN A 160 20.78 11.84 -3.03
N LEU A 161 20.37 10.75 -2.36
CA LEU A 161 21.25 9.63 -2.06
C LEU A 161 21.19 8.50 -3.09
N ASP A 162 20.27 8.58 -4.07
CA ASP A 162 20.07 7.60 -5.15
C ASP A 162 20.16 6.14 -4.66
N TRP A 163 19.58 5.88 -3.50
CA TRP A 163 19.73 4.59 -2.84
C TRP A 163 18.76 3.53 -3.35
N TYR A 164 17.83 3.90 -4.23
CA TYR A 164 16.90 2.97 -4.84
C TYR A 164 17.44 2.49 -6.18
N GLN A 165 17.49 1.17 -6.33
CA GLN A 165 17.72 0.52 -7.60
C GLN A 165 16.45 0.54 -8.46
N GLU A 166 15.30 0.47 -7.80
CA GLU A 166 13.99 0.42 -8.41
C GLU A 166 12.97 0.97 -7.41
N GLU A 167 11.97 1.71 -7.87
CA GLU A 167 10.90 2.27 -7.04
C GLU A 167 9.57 2.24 -7.81
N LEU A 168 8.46 2.07 -7.08
CA LEU A 168 7.10 2.21 -7.58
C LEU A 168 6.29 2.99 -6.54
N PHE A 169 5.65 4.06 -6.99
CA PHE A 169 4.67 4.82 -6.22
C PHE A 169 3.35 4.77 -6.95
N ALA A 170 2.34 4.15 -6.33
CA ALA A 170 1.01 4.04 -6.89
C ALA A 170 -0.05 4.59 -5.93
N ARG A 171 -1.05 5.25 -6.52
CA ARG A 171 -2.22 5.80 -5.85
C ARG A 171 -3.47 5.14 -6.42
N PHE A 172 -4.42 4.87 -5.54
CA PHE A 172 -5.62 4.14 -5.89
C PHE A 172 -6.86 4.81 -5.32
N SER A 173 -7.97 4.70 -6.05
CA SER A 173 -9.31 5.04 -5.56
C SER A 173 -10.01 3.73 -5.18
N PRO A 174 -10.19 3.42 -3.88
CA PRO A 174 -10.98 2.28 -3.46
C PRO A 174 -12.43 2.46 -3.87
N PHE A 175 -13.10 1.41 -4.34
CA PHE A 175 -14.52 1.45 -4.73
C PHE A 175 -15.35 0.35 -4.10
N LYS A 176 -14.72 -0.69 -3.54
CA LYS A 176 -15.39 -1.76 -2.81
C LYS A 176 -14.51 -2.27 -1.68
N SER A 177 -15.13 -2.61 -0.55
CA SER A 177 -14.48 -3.25 0.60
C SER A 177 -15.33 -4.43 1.06
N GLU A 178 -14.72 -5.58 1.29
CA GLU A 178 -15.37 -6.79 1.79
C GLU A 178 -14.59 -7.37 2.97
N GLY A 179 -15.31 -8.03 3.88
CA GLY A 179 -14.72 -8.57 5.09
C GLY A 179 -14.39 -7.48 6.12
N SER A 180 -13.41 -7.72 6.97
CA SER A 180 -13.06 -6.80 8.05
C SER A 180 -11.61 -6.91 8.47
N TRP A 181 -11.07 -5.79 8.95
CA TRP A 181 -9.74 -5.73 9.55
C TRP A 181 -9.79 -5.03 10.91
N PRO A 182 -9.08 -5.51 11.95
CA PRO A 182 -9.08 -4.88 13.27
C PRO A 182 -8.70 -3.40 13.23
N GLY A 183 -9.61 -2.54 13.71
CA GLY A 183 -9.39 -1.10 13.81
C GLY A 183 -9.60 -0.31 12.52
N VAL A 184 -9.96 -0.97 11.40
CA VAL A 184 -10.38 -0.28 10.17
C VAL A 184 -11.90 -0.10 10.24
N PRO A 185 -12.41 1.14 10.22
CA PRO A 185 -13.86 1.37 10.19
C PRO A 185 -14.45 0.92 8.85
N PRO A 186 -15.78 0.68 8.77
CA PRO A 186 -16.47 0.56 7.50
C PRO A 186 -16.14 1.75 6.59
N LEU A 187 -15.86 1.47 5.32
CA LEU A 187 -15.57 2.50 4.32
C LEU A 187 -16.89 2.93 3.67
N ASP A 188 -17.60 3.81 4.37
CA ASP A 188 -18.91 4.30 3.95
C ASP A 188 -18.82 5.09 2.64
N GLY A 189 -19.84 4.99 1.79
CA GLY A 189 -19.88 5.74 0.52
C GLY A 189 -19.04 5.15 -0.61
N LEU A 190 -18.33 4.03 -0.38
CA LEU A 190 -17.84 3.18 -1.46
C LEU A 190 -19.03 2.64 -2.25
N SER A 191 -19.19 3.13 -3.47
CA SER A 191 -20.18 2.65 -4.43
C SER A 191 -19.49 1.76 -5.44
N HIS A 192 -20.14 0.64 -5.79
CA HIS A 192 -19.77 -0.18 -6.94
C HIS A 192 -19.80 0.71 -8.20
N GLN A 193 -18.64 1.23 -8.58
CA GLN A 193 -18.46 1.87 -9.87
C GLN A 193 -17.70 0.85 -10.71
N ASP A 194 -18.45 0.11 -11.51
CA ASP A 194 -17.85 -0.56 -12.66
C ASP A 194 -17.44 0.57 -13.61
N LEU A 195 -16.14 0.85 -13.67
CA LEU A 195 -15.61 1.65 -14.77
C LEU A 195 -15.77 0.83 -16.05
N PRO A 196 -16.23 1.46 -17.14
CA PRO A 196 -16.51 0.78 -18.41
C PRO A 196 -15.29 0.13 -19.04
#